data_AF-A0A2H0WDC9-F1
#
_entry.id   AF-A0A2H0WDC9-F1
#
_cell.length_a   1.000
_cell.length_b   1.000
_cell.length_c   1.000
_cell.angle_alpha   90.00
_cell.angle_beta   90.00
_cell.angle_gamma   90.00
#
_symmetry.space_group_name_H-M   'P 1'
#
loop_
_entity.id
_entity.type
_entity.pdbx_description
1 polymer ?
#
loop_
_entity_poly.entity_id
_entity_poly.type
_entity_poly.pdbx_seq_one_letter_code
_entity_poly.pdbx_strand_id
1 'polypeptide(L)'
;MFSKNAHSESQKTWVFRRSHVFNDPINFIDPSGLAPGDSFPSAGEAAGDALNYINPTSITKNLEYGGHVVRNPDGSYSATGPIQGGPAGVNIGAPPAGGVASYHTHGAYDRRYDNENFSPADVLYNAFNGIPGYLGTPAGSIQRNSGSRFNRGLTCPQ
;
A
#
# COMPACT_ATOMS: atom_id res chain seq x y z
N MET A 1 37.39 -22.13 -3.50
CA MET A 1 36.05 -22.63 -3.13
C MET A 1 35.24 -21.42 -2.70
N PHE A 2 34.33 -20.93 -3.54
CA PHE A 2 33.53 -19.72 -3.26
C PHE A 2 32.06 -20.07 -3.05
N SER A 3 31.44 -19.24 -2.23
CA SER A 3 30.00 -19.05 -2.02
C SER A 3 29.36 -19.92 -0.93
N LYS A 4 28.92 -19.24 0.13
CA LYS A 4 27.51 -19.13 0.60
C LYS A 4 27.41 -17.85 1.44
N ASN A 5 26.32 -17.11 1.55
CA ASN A 5 25.16 -16.83 0.72
C ASN A 5 24.56 -15.55 1.33
N ALA A 6 23.87 -14.76 0.52
CA ALA A 6 23.36 -13.45 0.86
C ALA A 6 22.36 -13.46 2.04
N HIS A 7 22.38 -12.34 2.75
CA HIS A 7 21.54 -11.95 3.87
C HIS A 7 20.04 -12.19 3.63
N SER A 8 19.38 -12.90 4.55
CA SER A 8 17.93 -12.79 4.70
C SER A 8 17.61 -11.49 5.43
N GLU A 9 17.02 -10.53 4.73
CA GLU A 9 16.54 -9.29 5.34
C GLU A 9 15.23 -9.60 6.09
N SER A 10 15.22 -9.29 7.39
CA SER A 10 14.16 -9.67 8.31
C SER A 10 12.86 -8.91 8.06
N GLN A 11 11.75 -9.65 8.05
CA GLN A 11 10.38 -9.17 8.05
C GLN A 11 10.14 -8.28 9.29
N LYS A 12 10.17 -6.95 9.12
CA LYS A 12 9.87 -6.01 10.21
C LYS A 12 8.35 -5.79 10.27
N THR A 13 7.68 -6.51 11.15
CA THR A 13 6.29 -6.25 11.54
C THR A 13 6.23 -4.95 12.32
N TRP A 14 5.58 -3.93 11.76
CA TRP A 14 5.34 -2.65 12.45
C TRP A 14 4.05 -2.76 13.27
N VAL A 15 4.17 -2.77 14.59
CA VAL A 15 3.01 -2.71 15.50
C VAL A 15 2.84 -1.26 15.97
N PHE A 16 1.86 -0.54 15.41
CA PHE A 16 1.53 0.82 15.84
C PHE A 16 0.53 0.79 17.00
N ARG A 17 0.96 1.24 18.19
CA ARG A 17 0.07 1.45 19.35
C ARG A 17 -0.85 2.65 19.05
N ARG A 18 -2.17 2.43 18.99
CA ARG A 18 -3.16 3.52 18.98
C ARG A 18 -3.58 3.87 20.42
N SER A 19 -3.64 5.16 20.73
CA SER A 19 -4.33 5.69 21.92
C SER A 19 -5.56 6.46 21.44
N HIS A 20 -6.74 5.86 21.53
CA HIS A 20 -8.01 6.54 21.24
C HIS A 20 -8.61 7.05 22.55
N VAL A 21 -8.92 8.34 22.61
CA VAL A 21 -9.74 8.93 23.68
C VAL A 21 -11.13 9.21 23.10
N PHE A 22 -12.13 8.53 23.65
CA PHE A 22 -13.55 8.77 23.40
C PHE A 22 -14.06 9.90 24.33
N ASN A 23 -14.48 11.05 23.78
CA ASN A 23 -15.63 11.84 24.27
C ASN A 23 -15.95 13.02 23.31
N ASP A 24 -17.23 13.13 22.91
CA ASP A 24 -17.89 14.13 22.01
C ASP A 24 -17.63 15.64 22.34
N PRO A 25 -17.82 16.65 21.44
CA PRO A 25 -18.95 16.82 20.47
C PRO A 25 -18.71 17.50 19.09
N ILE A 26 -19.64 17.25 18.15
CA ILE A 26 -20.04 17.94 16.89
C ILE A 26 -19.05 18.97 16.26
N ASN A 27 -18.39 18.59 15.15
CA ASN A 27 -18.22 19.32 13.87
C ASN A 27 -16.92 18.93 13.13
N PHE A 28 -17.06 18.50 11.86
CA PHE A 28 -15.97 18.28 10.87
C PHE A 28 -14.90 17.21 11.16
N ILE A 29 -15.22 16.13 11.86
CA ILE A 29 -14.26 15.02 12.00
C ILE A 29 -14.47 14.02 10.88
N ASP A 30 -13.49 13.99 9.97
CA ASP A 30 -13.32 13.02 8.90
C ASP A 30 -13.53 11.58 9.43
N PRO A 31 -14.66 10.93 9.10
CA PRO A 31 -14.96 9.57 9.55
C PRO A 31 -14.04 8.51 8.95
N SER A 32 -13.21 8.90 7.98
CA SER A 32 -12.38 7.98 7.19
C SER A 32 -10.89 8.02 7.48
N GLY A 33 -10.35 9.10 8.06
CA GLY A 33 -8.89 9.30 8.19
C GLY A 33 -8.20 9.42 6.82
N LEU A 34 -8.95 9.78 5.78
CA LEU A 34 -8.52 9.79 4.37
C LEU A 34 -8.82 11.13 3.68
N ALA A 35 -9.37 12.10 4.39
CA ALA A 35 -9.63 13.41 3.84
C ALA A 35 -8.30 14.13 3.56
N PRO A 36 -8.27 15.01 2.55
CA PRO A 36 -7.17 15.97 2.38
C PRO A 36 -6.99 16.79 3.66
N GLY A 37 -5.99 16.45 4.47
CA GLY A 37 -5.75 17.07 5.78
C GLY A 37 -4.96 16.21 6.76
N ASP A 38 -5.09 14.88 6.69
CA ASP A 38 -4.24 13.98 7.47
C ASP A 38 -2.87 13.86 6.80
N SER A 39 -1.89 14.47 7.47
CA SER A 39 -0.52 14.59 7.00
C SER A 39 0.40 13.71 7.84
N PHE A 40 1.05 12.74 7.19
CA PHE A 40 1.96 11.81 7.83
C PHE A 40 3.42 12.21 7.60
N PRO A 41 4.33 11.88 8.53
CA PRO A 41 5.77 12.15 8.36
C PRO A 41 6.43 11.20 7.36
N SER A 42 5.78 10.10 6.98
CA SER A 42 6.30 9.15 6.00
C SER A 42 5.21 8.57 5.09
N ALA A 43 5.60 8.20 3.86
CA ALA A 43 4.69 7.55 2.91
C ALA A 43 4.16 6.19 3.42
N GLY A 44 4.94 5.49 4.26
CA GLY A 44 4.54 4.21 4.83
C GLY A 44 3.46 4.37 5.91
N GLU A 45 3.51 5.44 6.70
CA GLU A 45 2.45 5.75 7.67
C GLU A 45 1.15 6.14 6.98
N ALA A 46 1.22 6.96 5.92
CA ALA A 46 0.05 7.31 5.12
C ALA A 46 -0.61 6.06 4.48
N ALA A 47 0.20 5.19 3.86
CA ALA A 47 -0.31 3.94 3.31
C ALA A 47 -0.85 3.01 4.40
N GLY A 48 -0.15 2.91 5.53
CA GLY A 48 -0.55 2.06 6.64
C GLY A 48 -1.88 2.47 7.24
N ASP A 49 -2.13 3.77 7.41
CA ASP A 49 -3.41 4.26 7.90
C ASP A 49 -4.54 3.98 6.90
N ALA A 50 -4.32 4.28 5.61
CA ALA A 50 -5.30 4.01 4.56
C ALA A 50 -5.66 2.52 4.46
N LEU A 51 -4.66 1.63 4.55
CA LEU A 51 -4.87 0.19 4.55
C LEU A 51 -5.62 -0.29 5.80
N ASN A 52 -5.28 0.22 6.98
CA ASN A 52 -6.00 -0.11 8.21
C ASN A 52 -7.47 0.32 8.15
N TYR A 53 -7.75 1.46 7.54
CA TYR A 53 -9.10 1.96 7.35
C TYR A 53 -9.91 1.07 6.37
N ILE A 54 -9.36 0.75 5.20
CA ILE A 54 -10.15 0.11 4.13
C ILE A 54 -10.15 -1.42 4.17
N ASN A 55 -9.14 -2.07 4.77
CA ASN A 55 -9.00 -3.53 4.76
C ASN A 55 -10.18 -4.28 5.40
N PRO A 56 -10.79 -3.83 6.53
CA PRO A 56 -12.00 -4.49 7.05
C PRO A 56 -13.16 -4.50 6.05
N THR A 57 -13.32 -3.40 5.29
CA THR A 57 -14.33 -3.30 4.22
C THR A 57 -13.98 -4.19 3.03
N SER A 58 -12.70 -4.23 2.65
CA SER A 58 -12.14 -5.10 1.61
C SER A 58 -12.50 -6.57 1.86
N ILE A 59 -12.22 -7.04 3.08
CA ILE A 59 -12.49 -8.42 3.52
C ILE A 59 -14.00 -8.68 3.56
N THR A 60 -14.78 -7.79 4.17
CA THR A 60 -16.24 -7.98 4.32
C THR A 60 -16.95 -8.08 2.97
N LYS A 61 -16.52 -7.27 1.99
CA LYS A 61 -17.11 -7.26 0.65
C LYS A 61 -16.46 -8.24 -0.32
N ASN A 62 -15.33 -8.83 0.07
CA ASN A 62 -14.48 -9.65 -0.81
C ASN A 62 -14.11 -8.92 -2.12
N LEU A 63 -13.66 -7.68 -2.00
CA LEU A 63 -13.26 -6.80 -3.11
C LEU A 63 -11.98 -6.07 -2.77
N GLU A 64 -11.10 -5.90 -3.74
CA GLU A 64 -9.90 -5.09 -3.58
C GLU A 64 -10.23 -3.59 -3.60
N TYR A 65 -9.47 -2.82 -2.84
CA TYR A 65 -9.51 -1.36 -2.83
C TYR A 65 -8.10 -0.83 -2.95
N GLY A 66 -7.92 0.35 -3.54
CA GLY A 66 -6.58 0.93 -3.63
C GLY A 66 -6.55 2.40 -4.00
N GLY A 67 -5.37 2.98 -3.91
CA GLY A 67 -5.10 4.37 -4.24
C GLY A 67 -3.60 4.69 -4.25
N HIS A 68 -3.28 5.97 -4.18
CA HIS A 68 -1.91 6.47 -4.16
C HIS A 68 -1.58 7.15 -2.84
N VAL A 69 -0.30 7.15 -2.50
CA VAL A 69 0.27 8.04 -1.50
C VAL A 69 0.90 9.22 -2.24
N VAL A 70 0.60 10.43 -1.79
CA VAL A 70 1.06 11.69 -2.37
C VAL A 70 1.98 12.40 -1.38
N ARG A 71 3.07 12.99 -1.88
CA ARG A 71 3.90 13.93 -1.12
C ARG A 71 3.35 15.34 -1.30
N ASN A 72 2.94 15.95 -0.20
CA ASN A 72 2.39 17.30 -0.15
C ASN A 72 3.49 18.37 -0.32
N PRO A 73 3.14 19.61 -0.71
CA PRO A 73 4.12 20.70 -0.89
C PRO A 73 4.92 21.05 0.38
N ASP A 74 4.32 20.87 1.56
CA ASP A 74 4.96 21.09 2.86
C ASP A 74 5.93 19.96 3.26
N GLY A 75 6.04 18.91 2.45
CA GLY A 75 6.90 17.76 2.67
C GLY A 75 6.26 16.60 3.43
N SER A 76 5.02 16.75 3.89
CA SER A 76 4.24 15.67 4.49
C SER A 76 3.68 14.71 3.44
N TYR A 77 3.03 13.64 3.89
CA TYR A 77 2.44 12.60 3.03
C TYR A 77 0.95 12.44 3.31
N SER A 78 0.15 12.18 2.28
CA SER A 78 -1.28 11.88 2.37
C SER A 78 -1.64 10.68 1.49
N ALA A 79 -2.73 9.99 1.80
CA ALA A 79 -3.28 8.93 0.95
C ALA A 79 -4.50 9.47 0.19
N THR A 80 -4.64 9.13 -1.09
CA THR A 80 -5.88 9.40 -1.83
C THR A 80 -7.00 8.52 -1.30
N GLY A 81 -8.26 8.92 -1.48
CA GLY A 81 -9.40 8.05 -1.18
C GLY A 81 -9.35 6.73 -1.98
N PRO A 82 -9.75 5.59 -1.38
CA PRO A 82 -9.68 4.29 -2.01
C PRO A 82 -10.72 4.17 -3.12
N ILE A 83 -10.28 3.68 -4.27
CA ILE A 83 -11.13 3.30 -5.38
C ILE A 83 -11.47 1.82 -5.22
N GLN A 84 -12.73 1.46 -5.47
CA GLN A 84 -13.19 0.08 -5.43
C GLN A 84 -12.76 -0.67 -6.71
N GLY A 85 -12.15 -1.84 -6.52
CA GLY A 85 -11.83 -2.81 -7.56
C GLY A 85 -12.80 -3.99 -7.59
N GLY A 86 -12.32 -5.07 -8.19
CA GLY A 86 -12.97 -6.37 -8.22
C GLY A 86 -12.39 -7.35 -7.21
N PRO A 87 -12.80 -8.64 -7.24
CA PRO A 87 -12.30 -9.67 -6.33
C PRO A 87 -10.84 -10.09 -6.53
N ALA A 88 -10.19 -9.66 -7.62
CA ALA A 88 -8.84 -10.10 -8.01
C ALA A 88 -8.04 -8.97 -8.69
N GLY A 89 -8.35 -7.72 -8.35
CA GLY A 89 -7.63 -6.58 -8.88
C GLY A 89 -8.35 -5.25 -8.68
N VAL A 90 -7.58 -4.19 -8.48
CA VAL A 90 -8.04 -2.80 -8.54
C VAL A 90 -7.23 -2.01 -9.57
N ASN A 91 -7.91 -1.17 -10.36
CA ASN A 91 -7.23 -0.23 -11.27
C ASN A 91 -7.21 1.16 -10.64
N ILE A 92 -6.08 1.53 -10.05
CA ILE A 92 -5.88 2.83 -9.40
C ILE A 92 -5.43 3.92 -10.39
N GLY A 93 -5.23 3.60 -11.67
CA GLY A 93 -4.74 4.54 -12.68
C GLY A 93 -3.25 4.87 -12.55
N ALA A 94 -2.80 5.90 -13.27
CA ALA A 94 -1.42 6.39 -13.15
C ALA A 94 -1.24 7.19 -11.86
N PRO A 95 -0.03 7.23 -11.28
CA PRO A 95 0.24 8.08 -10.12
C PRO A 95 -0.08 9.55 -10.42
N PRO A 96 -0.81 10.25 -9.53
CA PRO A 96 -1.07 11.68 -9.68
C PRO A 96 0.22 12.50 -9.50
N ALA A 97 0.15 13.80 -9.75
CA ALA A 97 1.27 14.70 -9.44
C ALA A 97 1.65 14.58 -7.95
N GLY A 98 2.92 14.32 -7.66
CA GLY A 98 3.40 14.06 -6.30
C GLY A 98 3.12 12.65 -5.77
N GLY A 99 2.56 11.75 -6.59
CA GLY A 99 2.39 10.34 -6.24
C GLY A 99 3.73 9.65 -6.02
N VAL A 100 3.96 9.18 -4.79
CA VAL A 100 5.24 8.58 -4.34
C VAL A 100 5.11 7.11 -3.98
N ALA A 101 3.89 6.59 -3.84
CA ALA A 101 3.63 5.16 -3.64
C ALA A 101 2.22 4.77 -4.10
N SER A 102 2.01 3.48 -4.31
CA SER A 102 0.67 2.88 -4.44
C SER A 102 0.30 2.15 -3.14
N TYR A 103 -0.99 2.01 -2.88
CA TYR A 103 -1.49 1.08 -1.88
C TYR A 103 -2.70 0.32 -2.42
N HIS A 104 -2.87 -0.93 -2.02
CA HIS A 104 -4.10 -1.68 -2.26
C HIS A 104 -4.32 -2.78 -1.22
N THR A 105 -5.54 -3.30 -1.15
CA THR A 105 -5.92 -4.42 -0.31
C THR A 105 -6.27 -5.63 -1.16
N HIS A 106 -6.04 -6.82 -0.60
CA HIS A 106 -6.68 -8.03 -1.06
C HIS A 106 -8.04 -8.23 -0.36
N GLY A 107 -8.96 -8.91 -1.04
CA GLY A 107 -10.28 -9.26 -0.52
C GLY A 107 -10.24 -10.30 0.61
N ALA A 108 -11.34 -11.00 0.84
CA ALA A 108 -11.35 -12.12 1.77
C ALA A 108 -10.49 -13.28 1.24
N TYR A 109 -10.07 -14.19 2.13
CA TYR A 109 -9.36 -15.39 1.72
C TYR A 109 -10.15 -16.18 0.66
N ASP A 110 -9.53 -16.40 -0.48
CA ASP A 110 -10.03 -17.27 -1.55
C ASP A 110 -8.92 -18.22 -2.01
N ARG A 111 -9.22 -19.52 -1.99
CA ARG A 111 -8.26 -20.58 -2.39
C ARG A 111 -7.73 -20.46 -3.83
N ARG A 112 -8.37 -19.64 -4.67
CA ARG A 112 -7.97 -19.42 -6.06
C ARG A 112 -6.83 -18.42 -6.21
N TYR A 113 -6.53 -17.65 -5.16
CA TYR A 113 -5.59 -16.54 -5.21
C TYR A 113 -4.52 -16.65 -4.13
N ASP A 114 -3.36 -16.03 -4.39
CA ASP A 114 -2.34 -15.80 -3.37
C ASP A 114 -2.69 -14.52 -2.60
N ASN A 115 -3.60 -14.64 -1.64
CA ASN A 115 -4.17 -13.50 -0.93
C ASN A 115 -3.14 -12.79 -0.02
N GLU A 116 -2.00 -13.42 0.27
CA GLU A 116 -1.03 -12.92 1.24
C GLU A 116 0.25 -12.40 0.60
N ASN A 117 0.35 -12.32 -0.73
CA ASN A 117 1.53 -11.80 -1.40
C ASN A 117 1.14 -10.91 -2.58
N PHE A 118 2.00 -9.96 -2.95
CA PHE A 118 1.82 -9.18 -4.17
C PHE A 118 1.70 -10.10 -5.39
N SER A 119 0.73 -9.81 -6.25
CA SER A 119 0.63 -10.48 -7.55
C SER A 119 1.77 -10.02 -8.48
N PRO A 120 2.09 -10.79 -9.53
CA PRO A 120 3.02 -10.35 -10.56
C PRO A 120 2.60 -9.02 -11.22
N ALA A 121 1.30 -8.77 -11.34
CA ALA A 121 0.77 -7.52 -11.90
C ALA A 121 1.10 -6.32 -11.01
N ASP A 122 1.02 -6.47 -9.69
CA ASP A 122 1.32 -5.38 -8.74
C ASP A 122 2.80 -5.03 -8.77
N VAL A 123 3.68 -6.05 -8.79
CA VAL A 123 5.12 -5.85 -8.88
C VAL A 123 5.48 -5.15 -10.19
N LEU A 124 4.85 -5.54 -11.31
CA LEU A 124 5.06 -4.89 -12.61
C LEU A 124 4.55 -3.45 -12.62
N TYR A 125 3.39 -3.17 -12.03
CA TYR A 125 2.86 -1.82 -11.91
C TYR A 125 3.82 -0.91 -11.12
N ASN A 126 4.29 -1.38 -9.96
CA ASN A 126 5.21 -0.63 -9.11
C ASN A 126 6.55 -0.38 -9.81
N ALA A 127 7.09 -1.39 -10.49
CA ALA A 127 8.34 -1.27 -11.24
C ALA A 127 8.21 -0.34 -12.46
N PHE A 128 7.09 -0.41 -13.19
CA PHE A 128 6.82 0.46 -14.35
C PHE A 128 6.77 1.93 -13.93
N ASN A 129 6.05 2.22 -12.85
CA ASN A 129 5.90 3.57 -12.31
C ASN A 129 7.12 4.02 -11.49
N GLY A 130 8.01 3.09 -11.09
CA GLY A 130 9.18 3.40 -10.27
C GLY A 130 8.82 3.87 -8.85
N ILE A 131 7.69 3.40 -8.32
CA ILE A 131 7.19 3.75 -7.00
C ILE A 131 7.03 2.49 -6.14
N PRO A 132 7.27 2.55 -4.83
CA PRO A 132 6.92 1.46 -3.93
C PRO A 132 5.40 1.22 -3.90
N GLY A 133 5.02 -0.01 -3.58
CA GLY A 133 3.64 -0.40 -3.33
C GLY A 133 3.44 -0.93 -1.92
N TYR A 134 2.28 -0.67 -1.34
CA TYR A 134 1.86 -1.19 -0.06
C TYR A 134 0.64 -2.10 -0.23
N LEU A 135 0.63 -3.24 0.46
CA LEU A 135 -0.44 -4.24 0.37
C LEU A 135 -1.02 -4.51 1.75
N GLY A 136 -2.34 -4.44 1.89
CA GLY A 136 -3.08 -4.95 3.05
C GLY A 136 -3.69 -6.31 2.75
N THR A 137 -3.40 -7.32 3.56
CA THR A 137 -3.87 -8.70 3.32
C THR A 137 -5.06 -9.08 4.21
N PRO A 138 -5.85 -10.12 3.82
CA PRO A 138 -6.92 -10.64 4.65
C PRO A 138 -6.49 -11.14 6.04
N ALA A 139 -5.25 -11.64 6.19
CA ALA A 139 -4.71 -11.97 7.52
C ALA A 139 -4.38 -10.74 8.39
N GLY A 140 -4.54 -9.52 7.85
CA GLY A 140 -4.26 -8.27 8.54
C GLY A 140 -2.79 -7.82 8.46
N SER A 141 -1.99 -8.43 7.59
CA SER A 141 -0.61 -8.00 7.37
C SER A 141 -0.55 -6.78 6.44
N ILE A 142 0.41 -5.88 6.69
CA ILE A 142 0.75 -4.80 5.76
C ILE A 142 2.15 -5.06 5.23
N GLN A 143 2.27 -5.14 3.92
CA GLN A 143 3.52 -5.44 3.22
C GLN A 143 3.96 -4.28 2.34
N ARG A 144 5.25 -4.25 2.01
CA ARG A 144 5.85 -3.22 1.15
C ARG A 144 6.68 -3.86 0.05
N ASN A 145 6.38 -3.49 -1.19
CA ASN A 145 7.24 -3.71 -2.35
C ASN A 145 8.03 -2.42 -2.63
N SER A 146 9.36 -2.50 -2.80
CA SER A 146 10.20 -1.31 -3.01
C SER A 146 10.01 -0.62 -4.37
N GLY A 147 9.36 -1.25 -5.35
CA GLY A 147 9.17 -0.68 -6.68
C GLY A 147 10.48 -0.47 -7.46
N SER A 148 11.58 -1.05 -6.99
CA SER A 148 12.87 -0.97 -7.65
C SER A 148 12.73 -1.49 -9.07
N ARG A 149 12.95 -0.60 -10.05
CA ARG A 149 13.14 -0.98 -11.44
C ARG A 149 14.16 -2.10 -11.45
N PHE A 150 13.85 -3.23 -12.08
CA PHE A 150 14.88 -4.19 -12.45
C PHE A 150 16.02 -3.37 -13.08
N ASN A 151 17.18 -3.38 -12.44
CA ASN A 151 18.35 -2.71 -12.95
C ASN A 151 18.61 -3.34 -14.31
N ARG A 152 18.29 -2.64 -15.41
CA ARG A 152 18.36 -3.18 -16.77
C ARG A 152 19.83 -3.19 -17.20
N GLY A 153 20.63 -4.05 -16.55
CA GLY A 153 21.95 -4.47 -16.98
C GLY A 153 21.88 -5.53 -18.08
N LEU A 154 20.96 -5.36 -19.04
CA LEU A 154 20.95 -6.15 -20.27
C LEU A 154 21.68 -5.34 -21.34
N THR A 155 22.99 -5.51 -21.41
CA THR A 155 23.73 -5.24 -22.64
C THR A 155 23.19 -6.18 -23.71
N CYS A 156 22.74 -5.62 -24.83
CA CYS A 156 22.47 -6.40 -26.04
C CYS A 156 23.80 -7.02 -26.51
N PRO A 157 23.91 -8.35 -26.68
CA PRO A 157 25.07 -8.90 -27.39
C PRO A 157 24.99 -8.47 -28.86
N GLN A 158 26.10 -7.98 -29.40
CA GLN A 158 26.32 -7.87 -30.85
C GLN A 158 26.55 -9.25 -31.45
#